data_AF-A0A926REI1-F1
#
_entry.id   AF-A0A926REI1-F1
#
_cell.length_a   1.000
_cell.length_b   1.000
_cell.length_c   1.000
_cell.angle_alpha   90.00
_cell.angle_beta   90.00
_cell.angle_gamma   90.00
#
_symmetry.space_group_name_H-M   'P 1'
#
loop_
_entity.id
_entity.type
_entity.pdbx_description
1 polymer ?
#
loop_
_entity_poly.entity_id
_entity_poly.type
_entity_poly.pdbx_seq_one_letter_code
_entity_poly.pdbx_strand_id
1 'polypeptide(L)'
;MKIYLKKSKEISEKIDQIVDKQKKIKDELDIILSNIPNVPHSDVPDGKDENDNIEISKSGQIPKFDFKPKSHYEIGEKLKMLDFDLATKTTGSRFVFVKDQLALLERALSNFMLDKHI
;
A
#
# COMPACT_ATOMS: atom_id res chain seq x y z
N MET A 1 -56.05 -29.75 9.34
CA MET A 1 -55.23 -28.80 10.14
C MET A 1 -53.78 -29.27 10.32
N LYS A 2 -53.49 -30.47 10.86
CA LYS A 2 -52.11 -30.97 11.10
C LYS A 2 -51.18 -31.02 9.86
N ILE A 3 -51.71 -31.35 8.67
CA ILE A 3 -50.92 -31.39 7.42
C ILE A 3 -50.42 -30.00 7.02
N TYR A 4 -51.24 -28.96 7.20
CA TYR A 4 -50.88 -27.58 6.86
C TYR A 4 -49.81 -27.02 7.81
N LEU A 5 -49.88 -27.37 9.10
CA LEU A 5 -48.85 -27.00 10.08
C LEU A 5 -47.49 -27.67 9.77
N LYS A 6 -47.51 -28.96 9.38
CA LYS A 6 -46.29 -29.66 8.95
C LYS A 6 -45.68 -29.02 7.70
N LYS A 7 -46.50 -28.73 6.68
CA LYS A 7 -46.04 -28.03 5.46
C LYS A 7 -45.48 -26.64 5.76
N SER A 8 -46.10 -25.88 6.66
CA SER A 8 -45.59 -24.56 7.07
C SER A 8 -44.21 -24.67 7.70
N LYS A 9 -43.99 -25.66 8.56
CA LYS A 9 -42.69 -25.88 9.21
C LYS A 9 -41.60 -26.28 8.19
N GLU A 10 -41.92 -27.20 7.27
CA GLU A 10 -40.99 -27.60 6.20
C GLU A 10 -40.64 -26.44 5.27
N ILE A 11 -41.58 -25.52 5.01
CA ILE A 11 -41.32 -24.31 4.22
C ILE A 11 -40.39 -23.36 4.99
N SER A 12 -40.63 -23.13 6.28
CA SER A 12 -39.74 -22.30 7.12
C SER A 12 -38.31 -22.84 7.15
N GLU A 13 -38.13 -24.15 7.37
CA GLU A 13 -36.80 -24.78 7.36
C GLU A 13 -36.08 -24.62 6.00
N LYS A 14 -36.81 -24.70 4.89
CA LYS A 14 -36.25 -24.45 3.55
C LYS A 14 -35.87 -22.98 3.34
N ILE A 15 -36.67 -22.05 3.86
CA ILE A 15 -36.37 -20.62 3.80
C ILE A 15 -35.08 -20.34 4.55
N ASP A 16 -34.93 -20.86 5.77
CA ASP A 16 -33.72 -20.67 6.58
C ASP A 16 -32.47 -21.19 5.85
N GLN A 17 -32.55 -22.38 5.25
CA GLN A 17 -31.46 -22.95 4.44
C GLN A 17 -31.10 -22.09 3.22
N ILE A 18 -32.09 -21.53 2.53
CA ILE A 18 -31.87 -20.66 1.36
C ILE A 18 -31.23 -19.35 1.78
N VAL A 19 -31.68 -18.75 2.89
CA VAL A 19 -31.11 -17.49 3.41
C VAL A 19 -29.64 -17.68 3.79
N ASP A 20 -29.32 -18.77 4.49
CA ASP A 20 -27.93 -19.10 4.84
C ASP A 20 -27.08 -19.31 3.59
N LYS A 21 -27.61 -20.00 2.58
CA LYS A 21 -26.91 -20.22 1.30
C LYS A 21 -26.70 -18.91 0.54
N GLN A 22 -27.72 -18.05 0.48
CA GLN A 22 -27.63 -16.74 -0.16
C GLN A 22 -26.57 -15.88 0.51
N LYS A 23 -26.52 -15.88 1.85
CA LYS A 23 -25.51 -15.14 2.59
C LYS A 23 -24.10 -15.62 2.23
N LYS A 24 -23.86 -16.93 2.22
CA LYS A 24 -22.56 -17.50 1.82
C LYS A 24 -22.16 -17.12 0.40
N ILE A 25 -23.08 -17.25 -0.56
CA ILE A 25 -22.81 -16.89 -1.96
C ILE A 25 -22.53 -15.39 -2.11
N LYS A 26 -23.25 -14.55 -1.35
CA LYS A 26 -23.00 -13.11 -1.34
C LYS A 26 -21.63 -12.80 -0.77
N ASP A 27 -21.26 -13.40 0.36
CA ASP A 27 -19.94 -13.20 0.96
C ASP A 27 -18.82 -13.66 0.00
N GLU A 28 -19.00 -14.78 -0.70
CA GLU A 28 -18.10 -15.25 -1.75
C GLU A 28 -18.00 -14.25 -2.92
N LEU A 29 -19.14 -13.71 -3.38
CA LEU A 29 -19.18 -12.70 -4.43
C LEU A 29 -18.45 -11.42 -4.00
N ASP A 30 -18.70 -10.94 -2.78
CA ASP A 30 -18.09 -9.72 -2.25
C ASP A 30 -16.57 -9.89 -2.11
N ILE A 31 -16.10 -11.09 -1.73
CA ILE A 31 -14.66 -11.44 -1.74
C ILE A 31 -14.11 -11.36 -3.16
N ILE A 32 -14.78 -11.95 -4.16
CA ILE A 32 -14.32 -11.93 -5.55
C ILE A 32 -14.23 -10.48 -6.06
N LEU A 33 -15.30 -9.70 -5.88
CA LEU A 33 -15.37 -8.31 -6.31
C LEU A 33 -14.28 -7.44 -5.66
N SER A 34 -14.01 -7.66 -4.37
CA SER A 34 -12.98 -6.91 -3.63
C SER A 34 -11.56 -7.20 -4.09
N ASN A 35 -11.33 -8.30 -4.82
CA ASN A 35 -10.02 -8.65 -5.38
C ASN A 35 -9.83 -8.15 -6.82
N ILE A 36 -10.86 -7.59 -7.46
CA ILE A 36 -10.74 -7.05 -8.82
C ILE A 36 -10.06 -5.67 -8.73
N PRO A 37 -8.92 -5.46 -9.41
CA PRO A 37 -8.24 -4.17 -9.43
C PRO A 37 -9.07 -3.12 -10.19
N ASN A 38 -8.74 -1.85 -10.01
CA ASN A 38 -9.41 -0.77 -10.74
C ASN A 38 -9.14 -0.86 -12.25
N VAL A 39 -10.13 -0.49 -13.05
CA VAL A 39 -10.01 -0.45 -14.51
C VAL A 39 -9.16 0.77 -14.90
N PRO A 40 -8.10 0.60 -15.71
CA PRO A 40 -7.30 1.74 -16.19
C PRO A 40 -8.15 2.75 -16.99
N HIS A 41 -7.79 4.02 -16.92
CA HIS A 41 -8.39 5.06 -17.78
C HIS A 41 -7.92 4.91 -19.23
N SER A 42 -8.69 5.41 -20.21
CA SER A 42 -8.36 5.33 -21.65
C SER A 42 -7.02 5.96 -22.04
N ASP A 43 -6.54 6.89 -21.22
CA ASP A 43 -5.33 7.66 -21.47
C ASP A 43 -4.09 6.99 -20.87
N VAL A 44 -4.26 5.91 -20.10
CA VAL A 44 -3.15 5.14 -19.55
C VAL A 44 -2.56 4.30 -20.68
N PRO A 45 -1.25 4.44 -20.98
CA PRO A 45 -0.62 3.66 -22.03
C PRO A 45 -0.62 2.17 -21.68
N ASP A 46 -0.83 1.32 -22.69
CA ASP A 46 -0.67 -0.12 -22.55
C ASP A 46 0.80 -0.47 -22.28
N GLY A 47 1.05 -1.29 -21.26
CA GLY A 47 2.38 -1.73 -20.86
C GLY A 47 2.31 -3.02 -20.05
N LYS A 48 3.38 -3.83 -20.13
CA LYS A 48 3.51 -5.07 -19.39
C LYS A 48 4.21 -4.87 -18.05
N ASP A 49 5.20 -4.00 -18.02
CA ASP A 49 6.03 -3.73 -16.85
C ASP A 49 6.54 -2.28 -16.83
N GLU A 50 7.37 -1.95 -15.84
CA GLU A 50 7.87 -0.60 -15.64
C GLU A 50 8.71 -0.03 -16.80
N ASN A 51 9.20 -0.86 -17.72
CA ASN A 51 9.99 -0.43 -18.87
C ASN A 51 9.13 0.20 -19.98
N ASP A 52 7.81 -0.04 -19.95
CA ASP A 52 6.85 0.55 -20.90
C ASP A 52 6.32 1.92 -20.44
N ASN A 53 6.75 2.40 -19.27
CA ASN A 53 6.36 3.70 -18.76
C ASN A 53 6.90 4.84 -19.64
N ILE A 54 6.05 5.83 -19.91
CA ILE A 54 6.37 6.98 -20.75
C ILE A 54 6.75 8.19 -19.88
N GLU A 55 7.94 8.76 -20.08
CA GLU A 55 8.35 10.01 -19.42
C GLU A 55 7.57 11.19 -20.01
N ILE A 56 6.67 11.80 -19.22
CA ILE A 56 5.82 12.92 -19.68
C ILE A 56 6.54 14.26 -19.60
N SER A 57 7.31 14.49 -18.53
CA SER A 57 8.03 15.74 -18.32
C SER A 57 9.21 15.55 -17.38
N LYS A 58 10.22 16.41 -17.53
CA LYS A 58 11.41 16.45 -16.67
C LYS A 58 11.67 17.89 -16.25
N SER A 59 11.93 18.09 -14.96
CA SER A 59 12.21 19.40 -14.39
C SER A 59 13.58 19.42 -13.70
N GLY A 60 14.29 20.55 -13.82
CA GLY A 60 15.64 20.71 -13.30
C GLY A 60 16.72 20.04 -14.16
N GLN A 61 17.96 20.11 -13.68
CA GLN A 61 19.12 19.48 -14.32
C GLN A 61 19.77 18.52 -13.33
N ILE A 62 20.19 17.35 -13.81
CA ILE A 62 20.93 16.38 -12.99
C ILE A 62 22.33 16.97 -12.75
N PRO A 63 22.75 17.15 -11.48
CA PRO A 63 24.05 17.73 -11.18
C PRO A 63 25.19 16.84 -11.69
N LYS A 64 26.20 17.48 -12.26
CA LYS A 64 27.48 16.83 -12.57
C LYS A 64 28.42 17.04 -11.40
N PHE A 65 29.03 15.96 -10.92
CA PHE A 65 30.00 16.00 -9.83
C PHE A 65 31.41 15.77 -10.38
N ASP A 66 32.37 16.55 -9.89
CA ASP A 66 33.81 16.35 -10.18
C ASP A 66 34.42 15.23 -9.32
N PHE A 67 33.59 14.49 -8.59
CA PHE A 67 33.95 13.38 -7.72
C PHE A 67 32.95 12.23 -7.88
N LYS A 68 33.32 11.03 -7.43
CA LYS A 68 32.41 9.88 -7.41
C LYS A 68 31.33 10.12 -6.33
N PRO A 69 30.05 10.35 -6.71
CA PRO A 69 29.00 10.59 -5.73
C PRO A 69 28.82 9.34 -4.85
N LYS A 70 28.59 9.58 -3.56
CA LYS A 70 28.26 8.52 -2.61
C LYS A 70 26.76 8.36 -2.49
N SER A 71 26.31 7.14 -2.21
CA SER A 71 24.91 6.87 -1.91
C SER A 71 24.49 7.52 -0.59
N HIS A 72 23.18 7.68 -0.39
CA HIS A 72 22.64 8.27 0.83
C HIS A 72 23.01 7.47 2.09
N TYR A 73 23.05 6.12 2.01
CA TYR A 73 23.39 5.28 3.16
C TYR A 73 24.88 5.40 3.52
N GLU A 74 25.79 5.40 2.53
CA GLU A 74 27.22 5.62 2.78
C GLU A 74 27.49 6.98 3.42
N ILE A 75 26.78 8.02 3.00
CA ILE A 75 26.90 9.37 3.58
C ILE A 75 26.36 9.35 5.02
N GLY A 76 25.16 8.82 5.24
CA GLY A 76 24.52 8.79 6.54
C GLY A 76 25.29 7.96 7.57
N GLU A 77 25.82 6.80 7.17
CA GLU A 77 26.67 5.96 8.03
C GLU A 77 28.01 6.66 8.36
N LYS A 78 28.66 7.28 7.36
CA LYS A 78 29.91 8.01 7.58
C LYS A 78 29.72 9.20 8.54
N LEU A 79 28.55 9.84 8.50
CA LEU A 79 28.16 10.91 9.42
C LEU A 79 27.66 10.39 10.78
N LYS A 80 27.50 9.06 10.94
CA LYS A 80 26.87 8.42 12.11
C LYS A 80 25.43 8.89 12.37
N MET A 81 24.76 9.38 11.32
CA MET A 81 23.40 9.90 11.36
C MET A 81 22.37 8.90 10.85
N LEU A 82 22.80 7.85 10.14
CA LEU A 82 22.00 6.65 9.86
C LEU A 82 22.64 5.45 10.56
N ASP A 83 21.84 4.71 11.32
CA ASP A 83 22.29 3.53 12.06
C ASP A 83 21.38 2.34 11.74
N PHE A 84 21.81 1.55 10.75
CA PHE A 84 21.13 0.34 10.30
C PHE A 84 21.43 -0.85 11.24
N ASP A 85 22.62 -0.91 11.82
CA ASP A 85 23.03 -1.99 12.71
C ASP A 85 22.20 -2.00 13.99
N LEU A 86 22.04 -0.83 14.63
CA LEU A 86 21.21 -0.69 15.82
C LEU A 86 19.76 -1.01 15.49
N ALA A 87 19.23 -0.50 14.38
CA ALA A 87 17.86 -0.74 13.96
C ALA A 87 17.61 -2.24 13.67
N THR A 88 18.55 -2.91 13.03
CA THR A 88 18.47 -4.35 12.75
C THR A 88 18.51 -5.17 14.03
N LYS A 89 19.33 -4.77 15.01
CA LYS A 89 19.37 -5.43 16.32
C LYS A 89 18.10 -5.21 17.15
N THR A 90 17.47 -4.05 17.02
CA THR A 90 16.27 -3.71 17.80
C THR A 90 14.98 -4.23 17.19
N THR A 91 14.81 -4.15 15.88
CA THR A 91 13.54 -4.42 15.20
C THR A 91 13.64 -5.45 14.07
N GLY A 92 14.80 -5.53 13.41
CA GLY A 92 15.06 -6.44 12.29
C GLY A 92 15.35 -5.71 10.98
N SER A 93 15.34 -6.44 9.87
CA SER A 93 15.70 -5.88 8.55
C SER A 93 14.72 -4.80 8.09
N ARG A 94 15.20 -3.88 7.23
CA ARG A 94 14.44 -2.73 6.67
C ARG A 94 14.06 -1.63 7.66
N PHE A 95 14.70 -1.58 8.84
CA PHE A 95 14.61 -0.45 9.77
C PHE A 95 15.93 0.34 9.78
N VAL A 96 15.84 1.63 10.12
CA VAL A 96 16.99 2.52 10.32
C VAL A 96 16.69 3.51 11.43
N PHE A 97 17.68 3.79 12.28
CA PHE A 97 17.61 4.94 13.18
C PHE A 97 18.25 6.15 12.52
N VAL A 98 17.45 7.20 12.31
CA VAL A 98 17.92 8.52 11.87
C VAL A 98 18.24 9.36 13.10
N LYS A 99 19.42 10.01 13.12
CA LYS A 99 19.94 10.71 14.29
C LYS A 99 20.36 12.15 13.97
N ASP A 100 20.42 12.96 15.02
CA ASP A 100 20.99 14.31 15.02
C ASP A 100 20.39 15.23 13.92
N GLN A 101 21.21 16.01 13.22
CA GLN A 101 20.78 16.95 12.18
C GLN A 101 19.98 16.28 11.06
N LEU A 102 20.24 15.01 10.74
CA LEU A 102 19.46 14.30 9.72
C LEU A 102 18.03 14.03 10.20
N ALA A 103 17.84 13.72 11.48
CA ALA A 103 16.51 13.56 12.06
C ALA A 103 15.76 14.90 12.12
N LEU A 104 16.47 16.00 12.39
CA LEU A 104 15.90 17.34 12.31
C LEU A 104 15.50 17.71 10.88
N LEU A 105 16.31 17.36 9.89
CA LEU A 105 16.01 17.59 8.48
C LEU A 105 14.78 16.80 8.03
N GLU A 106 14.68 15.52 8.40
CA GLU A 106 13.49 14.70 8.12
C GLU A 106 12.21 15.35 8.67
N ARG A 107 12.25 15.78 9.93
CA ARG A 107 11.12 16.50 10.54
C ARG A 107 10.81 17.82 9.82
N ALA A 108 11.84 18.57 9.41
CA ALA A 108 11.67 19.81 8.68
C ALA A 108 11.01 19.60 7.31
N LEU A 109 11.37 18.53 6.59
CA LEU A 109 10.73 18.16 5.33
C LEU A 109 9.25 17.79 5.54
N SER A 110 8.95 16.98 6.56
CA SER A 110 7.57 16.61 6.89
C SER A 110 6.72 17.85 7.20
N ASN A 111 7.22 18.76 8.03
CA ASN A 111 6.52 20.01 8.35
C ASN A 111 6.36 20.91 7.12
N PHE A 112 7.41 21.06 6.31
CA PHE A 112 7.33 21.84 5.07
C PHE A 112 6.25 21.31 4.13
N MET A 113 6.13 19.99 3.97
CA MET A 113 5.08 19.41 3.13
C MET A 113 3.68 19.68 3.72
N LEU A 114 3.51 19.57 5.03
CA LEU A 114 2.25 19.91 5.70
C LEU A 114 1.90 21.39 5.50
N ASP A 115 2.82 22.30 5.80
CA ASP A 115 2.61 23.75 5.70
C ASP A 115 2.37 24.22 4.24
N LYS A 116 2.81 23.46 3.24
CA LYS A 116 2.61 23.79 1.82
C LYS A 116 1.31 23.28 1.25
N HIS A 117 0.77 22.19 1.79
CA HIS A 117 -0.40 21.52 1.23
C HIS A 117 -1.67 21.68 2.08
N ILE A 118 -1.54 22.15 3.33
CA ILE A 118 -2.64 22.62 4.18
C ILE A 118 -2.91 24.10 3.87
#